data_AF-A0A1Y4L4F0-F1
#
_entry.id   AF-A0A1Y4L4F0-F1
#
_cell.length_a   1.000
_cell.length_b   1.000
_cell.length_c   1.000
_cell.angle_alpha   90.00
_cell.angle_beta   90.00
_cell.angle_gamma   90.00
#
_symmetry.space_group_name_H-M   'P 1'
#
loop_
_entity.id
_entity.type
_entity.pdbx_description
1 polymer ?
#
loop_
_entity_poly.entity_id
_entity_poly.type
_entity_poly.pdbx_seq_one_letter_code
_entity_poly.pdbx_strand_id
1 'polypeptide(L)'
;MKNYRVVNLELTLPAVRDMPERITREVRQARAHQIRVIKFIHGYGSTGRGGKLRLAVRQTLTRASQAGQIACCIPGEKLSIFDADTQRALRLCDELRRDPDLDRHNNGVTIVVL
;
A
#
# COMPACT_ATOMS: atom_id res chain seq x y z
N MET A 1 6.28 -14.41 13.24
CA MET A 1 5.08 -13.54 13.14
C MET A 1 5.13 -12.87 11.79
N LYS A 2 4.01 -12.85 11.05
CA LYS A 2 3.98 -12.16 9.75
C LYS A 2 4.27 -10.69 9.98
N ASN A 3 5.25 -10.13 9.27
CA ASN A 3 5.60 -8.72 9.34
C ASN A 3 5.08 -7.93 8.12
N TYR A 4 4.46 -8.67 7.19
CA TYR A 4 3.93 -8.23 5.92
C TYR A 4 2.46 -8.62 5.78
N ARG A 5 1.64 -7.70 5.26
CA ARG A 5 0.21 -7.96 5.00
C ARG A 5 -0.20 -7.44 3.63
N VAL A 6 -0.95 -8.26 2.90
CA VAL A 6 -1.58 -7.88 1.64
C VAL A 6 -3.06 -7.59 1.89
N VAL A 7 -3.52 -6.43 1.45
CA VAL A 7 -4.92 -5.99 1.53
C VAL A 7 -5.41 -5.71 0.13
N ASN A 8 -6.36 -6.52 -0.34
CA ASN A 8 -7.01 -6.28 -1.62
C ASN A 8 -8.22 -5.34 -1.43
N LEU A 9 -8.08 -4.12 -1.97
CA LEU A 9 -9.11 -3.10 -1.87
C LEU A 9 -10.25 -3.29 -2.87
N GLU A 10 -10.04 -4.07 -3.94
CA GLU A 10 -11.03 -4.33 -4.98
C GLU A 10 -12.09 -5.37 -4.54
N LEU A 11 -11.70 -6.35 -3.71
CA LEU A 11 -12.56 -7.49 -3.34
C LEU A 11 -13.80 -7.16 -2.50
N THR A 12 -13.88 -5.98 -1.92
CA THR A 12 -15.01 -5.60 -1.05
C THR A 12 -15.93 -4.57 -1.70
N LEU A 13 -15.76 -4.29 -3.00
CA LEU A 13 -16.52 -3.30 -3.77
C LEU A 13 -16.82 -1.96 -3.04
N PRO A 14 -15.94 -1.39 -2.20
CA PRO A 14 -16.35 -0.20 -1.45
C PRO A 14 -16.51 0.98 -2.40
N ALA A 15 -17.38 1.92 -2.03
CA ALA A 15 -17.43 3.16 -2.77
C ALA A 15 -16.08 3.89 -2.56
N VAL A 16 -15.65 4.64 -3.57
CA VAL A 16 -14.39 5.41 -3.51
C VAL A 16 -14.35 6.34 -2.28
N ARG A 17 -15.52 6.84 -1.86
CA ARG A 17 -15.69 7.69 -0.68
C ARG A 17 -15.34 6.99 0.65
N ASP A 18 -15.44 5.66 0.71
CA ASP A 18 -15.23 4.87 1.93
C ASP A 18 -13.74 4.47 2.11
N MET A 19 -12.88 4.76 1.11
CA MET A 19 -11.46 4.39 1.13
C MET A 19 -10.66 4.98 2.30
N PRO A 20 -10.85 6.25 2.69
CA PRO A 20 -10.10 6.83 3.80
C PRO A 20 -10.30 6.06 5.12
N GLU A 21 -11.56 5.78 5.46
CA GLU A 21 -11.91 5.04 6.68
C GLU A 21 -11.38 3.60 6.63
N ARG A 22 -11.53 2.95 5.47
CA ARG A 22 -11.04 1.59 5.28
C ARG A 22 -9.52 1.49 5.44
N ILE A 23 -8.76 2.37 4.78
CA ILE A 23 -7.29 2.41 4.90
C ILE A 23 -6.88 2.67 6.35
N THR A 24 -7.54 3.62 7.02
CA THR A 24 -7.27 3.93 8.42
C THR A 24 -7.49 2.71 9.32
N ARG A 25 -8.61 2.00 9.14
CA ARG A 25 -8.91 0.76 9.87
C ARG A 25 -7.84 -0.30 9.62
N GLU A 26 -7.43 -0.49 8.36
CA GLU A 26 -6.39 -1.45 8.03
C GLU A 26 -5.06 -1.07 8.69
N VAL A 27 -4.61 0.18 8.61
CA VAL A 27 -3.37 0.63 9.27
C VAL A 27 -3.43 0.36 10.77
N ARG A 28 -4.54 0.70 11.45
CA ARG A 28 -4.71 0.43 12.89
C ARG A 28 -4.63 -1.07 13.21
N GLN A 29 -5.30 -1.92 12.43
CA GLN A 29 -5.28 -3.37 12.63
C GLN A 29 -3.89 -3.96 12.40
N ALA A 30 -3.16 -3.51 11.39
CA ALA A 30 -1.79 -3.94 11.17
C ALA A 30 -0.88 -3.59 12.34
N ARG A 31 -0.98 -2.36 12.88
CA ARG A 31 -0.20 -1.96 14.07
C ARG A 31 -0.52 -2.86 15.27
N ALA A 32 -1.79 -3.15 15.51
CA ALA A 32 -2.21 -4.07 16.58
C ALA A 32 -1.65 -5.49 16.39
N HIS A 33 -1.51 -5.94 15.15
CA HIS A 33 -0.90 -7.23 14.80
C HIS A 33 0.63 -7.17 14.61
N GLN A 34 1.27 -6.06 14.98
CA GLN A 34 2.72 -5.85 14.86
C GLN A 34 3.26 -6.04 13.42
N ILE A 35 2.42 -5.75 12.41
CA ILE A 35 2.80 -5.72 11.00
C ILE A 35 3.58 -4.43 10.74
N ARG A 36 4.70 -4.52 10.01
CA ARG A 36 5.51 -3.35 9.61
C ARG A 36 5.22 -2.85 8.21
N VAL A 37 4.80 -3.74 7.30
CA VAL A 37 4.58 -3.39 5.89
C VAL A 37 3.21 -3.88 5.44
N ILE A 38 2.47 -3.00 4.76
CA ILE A 38 1.20 -3.35 4.10
C ILE A 38 1.33 -3.12 2.60
N LYS A 39 0.86 -4.06 1.80
CA LYS A 39 0.58 -3.87 0.37
C LYS A 39 -0.90 -3.67 0.16
N PHE A 40 -1.27 -2.53 -0.39
CA PHE A 40 -2.62 -2.29 -0.88
C PHE A 40 -2.69 -2.62 -2.38
N ILE A 41 -3.62 -3.50 -2.74
CA ILE A 41 -3.99 -3.76 -4.14
C ILE A 41 -5.25 -2.94 -4.41
N HIS A 42 -5.17 -1.97 -5.32
CA HIS A 42 -6.28 -1.06 -5.62
C HIS A 42 -6.64 -1.05 -7.12
N GLY A 43 -6.00 -1.91 -7.91
CA GLY A 43 -6.22 -2.02 -9.35
C GLY A 43 -5.54 -0.92 -10.16
N TYR A 44 -5.29 -1.21 -11.45
CA TYR A 44 -4.60 -0.32 -12.39
C TYR A 44 -5.48 0.86 -12.84
N GLY A 45 -6.77 0.60 -13.06
CA GLY A 45 -7.75 1.62 -13.46
C GLY A 45 -8.12 1.69 -14.92
N SER A 46 -7.91 0.63 -15.69
CA SER A 46 -8.24 0.54 -17.13
C SER A 46 -9.73 0.75 -17.45
N THR A 47 -10.63 0.55 -16.50
CA THR A 47 -12.10 0.67 -16.68
C THR A 47 -12.70 2.01 -16.23
N GLY A 48 -11.88 3.03 -15.95
CA GLY A 48 -12.32 4.33 -15.43
C GLY A 48 -12.70 4.34 -13.94
N ARG A 49 -13.37 3.29 -13.44
CA ARG A 49 -13.68 3.11 -12.01
C ARG A 49 -12.43 2.82 -11.18
N GLY A 50 -11.55 1.94 -11.67
CA GLY A 50 -10.29 1.65 -10.97
C GLY A 50 -9.33 2.86 -10.97
N GLY A 51 -9.44 3.76 -11.96
CA GLY A 51 -8.66 5.00 -11.99
C GLY A 51 -9.02 5.92 -10.82
N LYS A 52 -10.31 6.05 -10.53
CA LYS A 52 -10.82 6.78 -9.34
C LYS A 52 -10.37 6.13 -8.04
N LEU A 53 -10.37 4.79 -8.00
CA LEU A 53 -9.93 4.05 -6.82
C LEU A 53 -8.44 4.26 -6.53
N ARG A 54 -7.57 4.08 -7.54
CA ARG A 54 -6.13 4.36 -7.43
C ARG A 54 -5.87 5.76 -6.89
N LEU A 55 -6.54 6.76 -7.46
CA LEU A 55 -6.36 8.15 -7.05
C LEU A 55 -6.75 8.37 -5.58
N ALA A 56 -7.93 7.89 -5.17
CA ALA A 56 -8.41 8.05 -3.80
C ALA A 56 -7.52 7.33 -2.77
N VAL A 57 -7.06 6.12 -3.10
CA VAL A 57 -6.14 5.35 -2.24
C VAL A 57 -4.84 6.11 -2.06
N ARG A 58 -4.22 6.56 -3.16
CA ARG A 58 -2.96 7.31 -3.08
C ARG A 58 -3.10 8.64 -2.35
N GLN A 59 -4.15 9.40 -2.62
CA GLN A 59 -4.43 10.64 -1.88
C GLN A 59 -4.57 10.39 -0.38
N THR A 60 -5.27 9.32 0.00
CA THR A 60 -5.42 8.92 1.41
C THR A 60 -4.07 8.57 2.02
N LEU A 61 -3.26 7.75 1.35
CA LEU A 61 -1.95 7.34 1.85
C LEU A 61 -0.97 8.52 1.96
N THR A 62 -0.99 9.45 1.01
CA THR A 62 -0.20 10.69 1.11
C THR A 62 -0.60 11.49 2.33
N ARG A 63 -1.91 11.69 2.58
CA ARG A 63 -2.39 12.39 3.78
C ARG A 63 -2.00 11.66 5.07
N ALA A 64 -2.11 10.34 5.09
CA ALA A 64 -1.70 9.53 6.23
C ALA A 64 -0.18 9.67 6.51
N SER A 65 0.64 9.72 5.46
CA SER A 65 2.08 9.93 5.59
C SER A 65 2.39 11.33 6.12
N GLN A 66 1.74 12.37 5.58
CA GLN A 66 1.87 13.75 6.06
C GLN A 66 1.42 13.91 7.53
N ALA A 67 0.41 13.15 7.94
CA ALA A 67 -0.08 13.12 9.32
C ALA A 67 0.76 12.23 10.26
N GLY A 68 1.87 11.64 9.79
CA GLY A 68 2.73 10.75 10.59
C GLY A 68 2.11 9.39 10.93
N GLN A 69 0.97 9.03 10.31
CA GLN A 69 0.29 7.77 10.55
C GLN A 69 0.95 6.58 9.86
N ILE A 70 1.72 6.83 8.80
CA ILE A 70 2.58 5.86 8.11
C ILE A 70 3.95 6.51 7.84
N ALA A 71 5.01 5.72 7.89
CA ALA A 71 6.37 6.21 7.72
C ALA A 71 6.75 6.46 6.25
N CYS A 72 6.21 5.67 5.32
CA CYS A 72 6.55 5.76 3.91
C CYS A 72 5.44 5.17 3.02
N CYS A 73 5.31 5.70 1.80
CA CYS A 73 4.39 5.26 0.76
C CYS A 73 5.16 5.07 -0.56
N ILE A 74 5.15 3.84 -1.08
CA ILE A 74 5.89 3.44 -2.29
C ILE A 74 4.86 2.98 -3.34
N PRO A 75 4.53 3.83 -4.32
CA PRO A 75 3.75 3.41 -5.48
C PRO A 75 4.41 2.25 -6.21
N GLY A 76 3.64 1.32 -6.79
CA GLY A 76 4.20 0.14 -7.44
C GLY A 76 5.09 0.44 -8.66
N GLU A 77 4.94 1.59 -9.33
CA GLU A 77 5.87 2.08 -10.36
C GLU A 77 7.23 2.56 -9.81
N LYS A 78 7.34 2.74 -8.50
CA LYS A 78 8.58 3.04 -7.78
C LYS A 78 9.09 1.87 -6.94
N LEU A 79 8.37 0.75 -6.92
CA LEU A 79 8.73 -0.42 -6.14
C LEU A 79 9.89 -1.17 -6.80
N SER A 80 11.09 -0.63 -6.63
CA SER A 80 12.32 -1.13 -7.24
C SER A 80 13.44 -1.30 -6.23
N ILE A 81 14.28 -2.31 -6.40
CA ILE A 81 15.44 -2.53 -5.51
C ILE A 81 16.47 -1.38 -5.56
N PHE A 82 16.40 -0.51 -6.57
CA PHE A 82 17.24 0.68 -6.70
C PHE A 82 16.65 1.93 -6.03
N ASP A 83 15.37 1.89 -5.63
CA ASP A 83 14.70 2.98 -4.96
C ASP A 83 15.00 2.97 -3.44
N ALA A 84 15.37 4.14 -2.90
CA ALA A 84 15.83 4.25 -1.51
C ALA A 84 14.73 3.91 -0.48
N ASP A 85 13.47 4.22 -0.79
CA ASP A 85 12.32 3.94 0.07
C ASP A 85 12.04 2.44 0.08
N THR A 86 12.10 1.82 -1.09
CA THR A 86 12.00 0.37 -1.25
C THR A 86 13.12 -0.35 -0.50
N GLN A 87 14.37 0.10 -0.61
CA GLN A 87 15.48 -0.48 0.15
C GLN A 87 15.28 -0.36 1.67
N ARG A 88 14.74 0.75 2.16
CA ARG A 88 14.36 0.90 3.58
C ARG A 88 13.29 -0.09 3.99
N ALA A 89 12.24 -0.25 3.18
CA ALA A 89 11.18 -1.22 3.43
C ALA A 89 11.69 -2.67 3.46
N LEU A 90 12.58 -3.04 2.53
CA LEU A 90 13.19 -4.37 2.46
C LEU A 90 14.06 -4.69 3.68
N ARG A 91 14.74 -3.69 4.28
CA ARG A 91 15.48 -3.87 5.53
C ARG A 91 14.57 -4.09 6.74
N LEU A 92 13.36 -3.51 6.73
CA LEU A 92 12.40 -3.65 7.81
C LEU A 92 11.59 -4.96 7.74
N CYS A 93 11.42 -5.48 6.51
CA CYS A 93 10.57 -6.62 6.20
C CYS A 93 11.17 -7.48 5.08
N ASP A 94 11.91 -8.53 5.46
CA ASP A 94 12.53 -9.46 4.50
C ASP A 94 11.51 -10.20 3.63
N GLU A 95 10.28 -10.41 4.11
CA GLU A 95 9.19 -11.04 3.35
C GLU A 95 8.85 -10.27 2.06
N LEU A 96 9.07 -8.94 2.05
CA LEU A 96 8.82 -8.09 0.89
C LEU A 96 9.72 -8.43 -0.31
N ARG A 97 10.91 -9.05 -0.09
CA ARG A 97 11.79 -9.52 -1.18
C ARG A 97 11.13 -10.59 -2.05
N ARG A 98 10.10 -11.27 -1.53
CA ARG A 98 9.36 -12.33 -2.24
C ARG A 98 8.05 -11.81 -2.84
N ASP A 99 7.78 -10.51 -2.73
CA ASP A 99 6.56 -9.95 -3.30
C ASP A 99 6.62 -9.99 -4.83
N PRO A 100 5.56 -10.50 -5.50
CA PRO A 100 5.57 -10.65 -6.96
C PRO A 100 5.60 -9.34 -7.73
N ASP A 101 5.31 -8.19 -7.10
CA ASP A 101 5.30 -6.87 -7.77
C ASP A 101 6.64 -6.11 -7.65
N LEU A 102 7.64 -6.63 -6.93
CA LEU A 102 8.97 -6.03 -6.85
C LEU A 102 9.62 -5.97 -8.25
N ASP A 103 10.09 -4.78 -8.65
CA ASP A 103 10.63 -4.45 -9.98
C ASP A 103 9.66 -4.68 -11.17
N ARG A 104 8.36 -4.88 -10.91
CA ARG A 104 7.35 -5.10 -11.98
C ARG A 104 6.67 -3.83 -12.47
N HIS A 105 6.89 -2.69 -11.81
CA HIS A 105 6.23 -1.42 -12.12
C HIS A 105 4.69 -1.52 -12.10
N ASN A 106 4.14 -2.33 -11.19
CA ASN A 106 2.69 -2.54 -11.10
C ASN A 106 1.99 -1.32 -10.50
N ASN A 107 1.47 -0.45 -11.37
CA ASN A 107 0.70 0.73 -10.99
C ASN A 107 -0.56 0.44 -10.15
N GLY A 108 -1.02 -0.81 -10.09
CA GLY A 108 -2.21 -1.24 -9.34
C GLY A 108 -1.98 -1.53 -7.87
N VAL A 109 -0.74 -1.36 -7.38
CA VAL A 109 -0.39 -1.58 -5.98
C VAL A 109 0.32 -0.38 -5.37
N THR A 110 0.26 -0.28 -4.05
CA THR A 110 1.05 0.67 -3.25
C THR A 110 1.50 -0.03 -1.97
N ILE A 111 2.81 0.02 -1.68
CA ILE A 111 3.41 -0.48 -0.45
C ILE A 111 3.47 0.65 0.58
N VAL A 112 3.19 0.36 1.84
CA VAL A 112 3.34 1.31 2.94
C VAL A 112 4.13 0.70 4.09
N VAL A 113 4.97 1.53 4.70
CA VAL A 113 5.71 1.21 5.92
C VAL A 113 5.01 1.89 7.09
N LEU A 114 4.76 1.15 8.17
CA LEU A 114 4.13 1.64 9.40
C LEU A 114 5.16 2.09 10.44
#